data_AF-A0A418QCL0-F1
#
_entry.id   AF-A0A418QCL0-F1
#
_cell.length_a   1.000
_cell.length_b   1.000
_cell.length_c   1.000
_cell.angle_alpha   90.00
_cell.angle_beta   90.00
_cell.angle_gamma   90.00
#
_symmetry.space_group_name_H-M   'P 1'
#
loop_
_entity.id
_entity.type
_entity.pdbx_description
1 polymer ?
#
loop_
_entity_poly.entity_id
_entity_poly.type
_entity_poly.pdbx_seq_one_letter_code
_entity_poly.pdbx_strand_id
1 'polypeptide(L)' 'CGVLAARLAQGDPLSGALRAAGIAAALACTRPGAQDAMPDWAEVQASLTPA' A
#
# COMPACT_ATOMS: atom_id res chain seq x y z
N CYS A 1 9.63 -2.64 0.51
CA CYS A 1 8.70 -2.08 1.52
C CYS A 1 7.59 -3.10 1.74
N GLY A 2 7.18 -3.38 2.99
CA GLY A 2 6.39 -4.57 3.37
C GLY A 2 5.16 -4.86 2.52
N VAL A 3 4.43 -3.82 2.08
CA VAL A 3 3.24 -3.95 1.21
C VAL A 3 3.58 -4.57 -0.16
N LEU A 4 4.66 -4.14 -0.82
CA LEU A 4 5.09 -4.73 -2.09
C LEU A 4 5.39 -6.23 -1.94
N ALA A 5 6.15 -6.58 -0.90
CA ALA A 5 6.50 -7.97 -0.62
C ALA A 5 5.26 -8.81 -0.31
N ALA A 6 4.33 -8.28 0.49
CA ALA A 6 3.07 -8.94 0.81
C ALA A 6 2.21 -9.17 -0.44
N ARG A 7 2.11 -8.18 -1.34
CA ARG A 7 1.31 -8.31 -2.58
C ARG A 7 1.92 -9.30 -3.57
N LEU A 8 3.23 -9.27 -3.75
CA LEU A 8 3.92 -10.25 -4.59
C LEU A 8 3.80 -11.67 -4.02
N ALA A 9 3.91 -11.84 -2.69
CA ALA A 9 3.73 -13.14 -2.03
C ALA A 9 2.30 -13.69 -2.21
N GLN A 10 1.31 -12.81 -2.35
CA GLN A 10 -0.09 -13.17 -2.64
C GLN A 10 -0.36 -13.44 -4.13
N GLY A 11 0.65 -13.34 -5.00
CA GLY A 11 0.53 -13.65 -6.43
C GLY A 11 0.09 -12.48 -7.31
N ASP A 12 0.07 -11.25 -6.79
CA ASP A 12 -0.27 -10.09 -7.60
C ASP A 12 0.78 -9.86 -8.71
N PRO A 13 0.37 -9.40 -9.90
CA PRO A 13 1.32 -8.94 -10.91
C PRO A 13 2.12 -7.75 -10.37
N LEU A 14 3.38 -7.64 -10.78
CA LEU A 14 4.30 -6.59 -10.31
C LEU A 14 3.71 -5.19 -10.42
N SER A 15 3.00 -4.88 -11.51
CA SER A 15 2.34 -3.59 -11.70
C SER A 15 1.28 -3.29 -10.64
N GLY A 16 0.45 -4.28 -10.29
CA GLY A 16 -0.55 -4.17 -9.23
C GLY A 16 0.09 -4.03 -7.86
N ALA A 17 1.11 -4.85 -7.59
CA ALA A 17 1.85 -4.82 -6.33
C ALA A 17 2.58 -3.47 -6.12
N LEU A 18 3.18 -2.91 -7.17
CA LEU A 18 3.81 -1.58 -7.13
C LEU A 18 2.79 -0.46 -6.92
N ARG A 19 1.62 -0.53 -7.57
CA ARG A 19 0.55 0.45 -7.36
C ARG A 19 0.08 0.46 -5.91
N ALA A 20 -0.20 -0.71 -5.34
CA ALA A 20 -0.59 -0.84 -3.93
C ALA A 20 0.49 -0.32 -2.98
N ALA A 21 1.76 -0.66 -3.24
CA ALA A 21 2.87 -0.19 -2.43
C ALA A 21 3.06 1.33 -2.49
N GLY A 22 2.86 1.95 -3.67
CA GLY A 22 2.92 3.40 -3.85
C GLY A 22 1.82 4.14 -3.08
N ILE A 23 0.59 3.63 -3.13
CA ILE A 23 -0.54 4.16 -2.35
C ILE A 23 -0.25 4.09 -0.85
N ALA A 24 0.19 2.93 -0.37
CA ALA A 24 0.52 2.75 1.04
C ALA A 24 1.63 3.70 1.51
N ALA A 25 2.65 3.92 0.67
CA ALA A 25 3.72 4.88 0.94
C ALA A 25 3.19 6.32 0.99
N ALA A 26 2.32 6.71 0.05
CA ALA A 26 1.73 8.04 0.02
C ALA A 26 0.88 8.31 1.28
N LEU A 27 0.06 7.34 1.71
CA LEU A 27 -0.75 7.43 2.93
C LEU A 27 0.14 7.56 4.18
N ALA A 28 1.22 6.78 4.27
CA ALA A 28 2.15 6.86 5.40
C ALA A 28 2.79 8.24 5.52
N CYS A 29 3.10 8.92 4.41
CA CYS A 29 3.65 10.28 4.42
C CYS A 29 2.68 11.35 4.95
N THR A 30 1.41 11.02 5.20
CA THR A 30 0.41 11.96 5.74
C THR A 30 0.28 11.91 7.26
N ARG A 31 0.98 10.98 7.93
CA ARG A 31 0.89 10.76 9.38
C ARG A 31 2.29 10.80 10.01
N PRO A 32 2.42 11.31 11.25
CA PRO A 32 3.68 11.22 11.97
C PRO A 32 3.98 9.77 12.37
N GLY A 33 5.27 9.42 12.43
CA GLY A 33 5.73 8.08 12.82
C GLY A 33 6.10 7.19 11.64
N ALA A 34 6.64 6.01 11.95
CA ALA A 34 7.04 5.02 10.94
C ALA A 34 6.03 3.87 10.88
N GLN A 35 6.09 2.92 11.82
CA GLN A 35 5.12 1.83 11.88
C GLN A 35 3.72 2.33 12.21
N ASP A 36 3.60 3.30 13.14
CA ASP A 36 2.32 3.91 13.50
C ASP A 36 1.63 4.63 12.34
N ALA A 37 2.40 5.07 11.35
CA ALA A 37 1.90 5.73 10.15
C ALA A 37 1.48 4.75 9.04
N MET A 38 1.75 3.44 9.16
CA MET A 38 1.40 2.50 8.11
C MET A 38 -0.11 2.28 8.02
N PRO A 39 -0.70 2.35 6.81
CA PRO A 39 -2.11 2.06 6.63
C PRO A 39 -2.35 0.56 6.70
N ASP A 40 -3.58 0.21 7.05
CA ASP A 40 -4.08 -1.14 6.85
C ASP A 40 -4.42 -1.41 5.37
N TRP A 41 -4.79 -2.65 5.07
CA TRP A 41 -5.13 -3.05 3.70
C TRP A 41 -6.46 -2.46 3.22
N ALA A 42 -7.39 -2.13 4.11
CA ALA A 42 -8.67 -1.53 3.74
C ALA A 42 -8.49 -0.08 3.27
N GLU A 43 -7.65 0.71 3.96
CA GLU A 43 -7.28 2.07 3.57
C GLU A 43 -6.61 2.11 2.17
N VAL A 44 -5.72 1.16 1.90
CA VAL A 44 -5.06 1.04 0.59
C VAL A 44 -6.07 0.69 -0.51
N GLN A 45 -6.99 -0.24 -0.24
CA GLN A 45 -8.04 -0.63 -1.19
C GLN A 45 -9.01 0.51 -1.50
N ALA A 46 -9.37 1.32 -0.51
CA ALA A 46 -10.23 2.48 -0.73
C ALA A 46 -9.63 3.47 -1.76
N SER A 47 -8.30 3.49 -1.90
CA SER A 47 -7.59 4.35 -2.85
C SER A 47 -7.24 3.66 -4.18
N LEU A 48 -7.54 2.36 -4.35
CA LEU A 48 -7.22 1.59 -5.56
C LEU A 48 -8.27 1.74 -6.67
N THR A 49 -9.52 2.06 -6.33
CA THR A 49 -10.60 2.25 -7.30
C THR A 49 -10.48 3.65 -7.93
N PRO A 50 -10.48 3.78 -9.27
CA PRO A 50 -10.61 5.08 -9.90
C PRO A 50 -11.98 5.69 -9.57
N ALA A 51 -12.06 7.02 -9.49
CA ALA A 51 -13.33 7.74 -9.60
C ALA A 51 -13.97 7.52 -10.97
#